data_AF-A0A959BJC2-F1
#
_entry.id   AF-A0A959BJC2-F1
#
_cell.length_a   1.000
_cell.length_b   1.000
_cell.length_c   1.000
_cell.angle_alpha   90.00
_cell.angle_beta   90.00
_cell.angle_gamma   90.00
#
_symmetry.space_group_name_H-M   'P 1'
#
loop_
_entity.id
_entity.type
_entity.pdbx_description
1 polymer ?
#
loop_
_entity_poly.entity_id
_entity_poly.type
_entity_poly.pdbx_seq_one_letter_code
_entity_poly.pdbx_strand_id
1 'polypeptide(L)'
;MAHKKGVGSTDNGRDSKAKRLGVKLFGGQEARAGNILVRQRGTKFHPGENVYMGKDFTLHAAVDGTVSFRKRRHDRTFVSIEPNGEVVVETKPKKDKTPPSLEVNEPVLERSAPAPKPAEPKQEEAPKSKAAPIVEEAPAEKEAPQAEEKPKTSKSEKITLPSGKKVNQDDLKLVEGIGPKIEGLLNDAGISTWQELADAPTDKVQAILDEAGPRYRMHDPATWAKQARLAADAKWEELETLQDNLKGGKEVD
;
A
#
# COMPACT_ATOMS: atom_id res chain seq x y z
N MET A 1 30.74 26.60 -62.80
CA MET A 1 31.34 25.79 -61.72
C MET A 1 30.25 25.46 -60.69
N ALA A 2 30.32 24.31 -60.01
CA ALA A 2 29.29 23.93 -59.03
C ALA A 2 29.59 24.56 -57.66
N HIS A 3 28.70 25.41 -57.16
CA HIS A 3 28.85 25.98 -55.81
C HIS A 3 28.48 24.94 -54.74
N LYS A 4 29.40 24.69 -53.81
CA LYS A 4 29.11 23.91 -52.60
C LYS A 4 28.12 24.70 -51.74
N LYS A 5 26.87 24.23 -51.61
CA LYS A 5 25.92 24.77 -50.62
C LYS A 5 26.56 24.64 -49.23
N GLY A 6 26.48 25.72 -48.44
CA GLY A 6 27.08 25.76 -47.11
C GLY A 6 26.49 24.69 -46.19
N VAL A 7 27.34 23.97 -45.48
CA VAL A 7 26.92 23.07 -44.40
C VAL A 7 26.59 23.95 -43.19
N GLY A 8 25.35 23.87 -42.71
CA GLY A 8 24.99 24.40 -41.40
C GLY A 8 25.40 23.43 -40.31
N SER A 9 26.25 23.87 -39.37
CA SER A 9 26.45 23.14 -38.11
C SER A 9 25.25 23.40 -37.20
N THR A 10 24.71 22.34 -36.61
CA THR A 10 23.70 22.42 -35.55
C THR A 10 24.29 21.87 -34.27
N ASP A 11 24.95 22.72 -33.51
CA ASP A 11 25.68 22.34 -32.30
C ASP A 11 24.73 21.92 -31.17
N ASN A 12 24.63 20.60 -30.95
CA ASN A 12 23.77 19.97 -29.95
C ASN A 12 24.29 20.08 -28.50
N GLY A 13 25.03 21.15 -28.17
CA GLY A 13 25.73 21.37 -26.89
C GLY A 13 24.84 21.68 -25.68
N ARG A 14 23.68 21.02 -25.54
CA ARG A 14 22.74 21.20 -24.42
C ARG A 14 22.90 20.09 -23.39
N ASP A 15 23.51 20.40 -22.25
CA ASP A 15 23.59 19.51 -21.09
C ASP A 15 22.85 20.06 -19.86
N SER A 16 22.48 19.18 -18.93
CA SER A 16 21.75 19.48 -17.70
C SER A 16 22.67 19.44 -16.47
N LYS A 17 22.70 20.54 -15.70
CA LYS A 17 23.43 20.62 -14.41
C LYS A 17 23.26 19.36 -13.56
N ALA A 18 24.38 18.70 -13.24
CA ALA A 18 24.43 17.40 -12.57
C ALA A 18 23.63 17.35 -11.25
N LYS A 19 22.87 16.27 -11.06
CA LYS A 19 21.88 16.13 -9.97
C LYS A 19 22.42 15.52 -8.66
N ARG A 20 23.75 15.33 -8.53
CA ARG A 20 24.44 14.83 -7.32
C ARG A 20 23.85 13.54 -6.72
N LEU A 21 23.45 12.60 -7.59
CA LEU A 21 22.95 11.27 -7.25
C LEU A 21 24.05 10.37 -6.66
N GLY A 22 23.76 9.09 -6.48
CA GLY A 22 24.65 8.07 -5.92
C GLY A 22 24.50 7.89 -4.40
N VAL A 23 25.26 6.93 -3.88
CA VAL A 23 25.42 6.63 -2.45
C VAL A 23 25.91 7.88 -1.69
N LYS A 24 25.56 7.97 -0.40
CA LYS A 24 25.90 9.08 0.51
C LYS A 24 26.48 8.55 1.84
N LEU A 25 25.97 7.41 2.32
CA LEU A 25 26.57 6.62 3.40
C LEU A 25 26.85 5.21 2.87
N PHE A 26 28.07 4.72 3.11
CA PHE A 26 28.56 3.42 2.64
C PHE A 26 28.39 2.34 3.72
N GLY A 27 28.57 1.07 3.34
CA GLY A 27 28.54 -0.04 4.29
C GLY A 27 29.59 0.12 5.40
N GLY A 28 29.22 -0.19 6.64
CA GLY A 28 30.09 -0.02 7.81
C GLY A 28 30.18 1.42 8.35
N GLN A 29 29.39 2.36 7.83
CA GLN A 29 29.31 3.73 8.34
C GLN A 29 28.08 3.92 9.25
N GLU A 30 28.20 4.77 10.26
CA GLU A 30 27.07 5.17 11.11
C GLU A 30 26.09 6.06 10.35
N ALA A 31 24.81 5.70 10.39
CA ALA A 31 23.69 6.53 10.02
C ALA A 31 22.92 6.99 11.27
N ARG A 32 22.37 8.20 11.22
CA ARG A 32 21.33 8.67 12.13
C ARG A 32 19.97 8.64 11.44
N ALA A 33 18.90 8.51 12.19
CA ALA A 33 17.53 8.58 11.71
C ALA A 33 17.30 9.82 10.81
N GLY A 34 16.67 9.62 9.66
CA GLY A 34 16.47 10.63 8.62
C GLY A 34 17.64 10.82 7.64
N ASN A 35 18.86 10.36 7.95
CA ASN A 35 20.01 10.48 7.04
C ASN A 35 19.71 9.86 5.67
N ILE A 36 20.16 10.53 4.61
CA ILE A 36 20.09 10.01 3.25
C ILE A 36 21.19 8.96 3.07
N LEU A 37 20.81 7.74 2.70
CA LEU A 37 21.73 6.65 2.39
C LEU A 37 22.13 6.68 0.91
N VAL A 38 21.14 6.79 0.00
CA VAL A 38 21.34 6.74 -1.45
C VAL A 38 20.35 7.65 -2.18
N ARG A 39 20.83 8.51 -3.09
CA ARG A 39 20.00 9.23 -4.07
C ARG A 39 20.07 8.54 -5.43
N GLN A 40 18.94 8.20 -6.03
CA GLN A 40 18.89 7.38 -7.25
C GLN A 40 17.78 7.82 -8.22
N ARG A 41 17.66 7.09 -9.34
CA ARG A 41 16.54 7.19 -10.29
C ARG A 41 16.03 5.78 -10.54
N GLY A 42 14.76 5.55 -10.22
CA GLY A 42 14.25 4.20 -9.97
C GLY A 42 14.98 3.53 -8.78
N THR A 43 14.67 2.25 -8.54
CA THR A 43 15.28 1.46 -7.47
C THR A 43 16.44 0.63 -7.99
N LYS A 44 17.66 1.19 -8.01
CA LYS A 44 18.90 0.41 -8.18
C LYS A 44 19.28 -0.28 -6.86
N PHE A 45 19.02 0.40 -5.75
CA PHE A 45 19.06 -0.11 -4.40
C PHE A 45 17.64 -0.12 -3.84
N HIS A 46 17.28 -1.16 -3.08
CA HIS A 46 15.97 -1.30 -2.44
C HIS A 46 16.08 -1.03 -0.93
N PRO A 47 15.01 -0.52 -0.29
CA PRO A 47 14.95 -0.46 1.18
C PRO A 47 14.93 -1.88 1.74
N GLY A 48 15.79 -2.14 2.72
CA GLY A 48 15.75 -3.31 3.61
C GLY A 48 15.17 -2.95 4.98
N GLU A 49 15.56 -3.71 6.00
CA GLU A 49 15.23 -3.43 7.40
C GLU A 49 15.76 -2.05 7.83
N ASN A 50 14.99 -1.33 8.65
CA ASN A 50 15.36 -0.02 9.21
C ASN A 50 15.64 1.09 8.18
N VAL A 51 15.15 0.95 6.94
CA VAL A 51 15.31 1.92 5.85
C VAL A 51 13.98 2.17 5.16
N TYR A 52 13.65 3.44 4.89
CA TYR A 52 12.47 3.82 4.12
C TYR A 52 12.84 4.53 2.81
N MET A 53 11.88 4.64 1.89
CA MET A 53 12.07 5.21 0.56
C MET A 53 11.17 6.42 0.33
N GLY A 54 11.77 7.54 -0.12
CA GLY A 54 11.06 8.76 -0.48
C GLY A 54 10.43 8.71 -1.87
N LYS A 55 9.56 9.70 -2.17
CA LYS A 55 8.83 9.83 -3.46
C LYS A 55 9.74 9.88 -4.70
N ASP A 56 11.00 10.29 -4.56
CA ASP A 56 11.99 10.36 -5.63
C ASP A 56 12.93 9.14 -5.70
N PHE A 57 12.58 8.05 -4.99
CA PHE A 57 13.35 6.83 -4.78
C PHE A 57 14.62 6.98 -3.91
N THR A 58 14.84 8.13 -3.27
CA THR A 58 15.91 8.29 -2.26
C THR A 58 15.67 7.36 -1.07
N LEU A 59 16.72 6.68 -0.61
CA LEU A 59 16.69 5.84 0.59
C LEU A 59 17.13 6.63 1.82
N HIS A 60 16.39 6.49 2.92
CA HIS A 60 16.61 7.18 4.19
C HIS A 60 16.67 6.20 5.37
N ALA A 61 17.52 6.50 6.34
CA ALA A 61 17.58 5.81 7.62
C ALA A 61 16.30 5.99 8.44
N ALA A 62 15.72 4.92 8.97
CA ALA A 62 14.58 4.99 9.90
C ALA A 62 15.03 5.17 11.36
N VAL A 63 16.17 4.59 11.74
CA VAL A 63 16.75 4.60 13.09
C VAL A 63 18.27 4.84 13.01
N ASP A 64 18.91 5.04 14.17
CA ASP A 64 20.36 5.15 14.30
C ASP A 64 21.03 3.76 14.24
N GLY A 65 22.19 3.64 13.59
CA GLY A 65 22.95 2.38 13.50
C GLY A 65 23.93 2.30 12.33
N THR A 66 24.51 1.13 12.12
CA THR A 66 25.48 0.86 11.04
C THR A 66 24.77 0.51 9.73
N VAL A 67 25.17 1.15 8.63
CA VAL A 67 24.61 0.87 7.30
C VAL A 67 25.17 -0.43 6.72
N SER A 68 24.30 -1.27 6.16
CA SER A 68 24.62 -2.59 5.62
C SER A 68 24.06 -2.74 4.19
N PHE A 69 24.84 -3.32 3.28
CA PHE A 69 24.49 -3.49 1.86
C PHE A 69 24.54 -4.97 1.48
N ARG A 70 23.38 -5.58 1.20
CA ARG A 70 23.26 -7.03 0.97
C ARG A 70 22.55 -7.35 -0.34
N LYS A 71 23.08 -8.28 -1.14
CA LYS A 71 22.37 -8.84 -2.30
C LYS A 71 21.35 -9.89 -1.87
N ARG A 72 20.21 -9.96 -2.55
CA ARG A 72 19.15 -10.97 -2.38
C ARG A 72 18.61 -11.45 -3.74
N ARG A 73 17.51 -12.22 -3.75
CA ARG A 73 16.89 -12.85 -4.93
C ARG A 73 16.79 -11.91 -6.15
N HIS A 74 17.24 -12.43 -7.30
CA HIS A 74 17.39 -11.75 -8.60
C HIS A 74 18.47 -10.64 -8.61
N ASP A 75 19.62 -10.87 -7.93
CA ASP A 75 20.78 -9.96 -7.83
C ASP A 75 20.54 -8.54 -7.29
N ARG A 76 19.33 -8.29 -6.79
CA ARG A 76 18.92 -6.99 -6.25
C ARG A 76 19.65 -6.68 -4.94
N THR A 77 20.24 -5.49 -4.86
CA THR A 77 20.88 -4.99 -3.64
C THR A 77 19.87 -4.28 -2.75
N PHE A 78 19.83 -4.69 -1.49
CA PHE A 78 19.07 -4.07 -0.41
C PHE A 78 20.02 -3.29 0.51
N VAL A 79 19.53 -2.21 1.08
CA VAL A 79 20.24 -1.40 2.08
C VAL A 79 19.45 -1.45 3.37
N SER A 80 20.09 -1.93 4.44
CA SER A 80 19.52 -2.01 5.79
C SER A 80 20.37 -1.22 6.79
N ILE A 81 19.82 -0.98 7.98
CA ILE A 81 20.57 -0.45 9.12
C ILE A 81 20.51 -1.47 10.26
N GLU A 82 21.69 -1.81 10.77
CA GLU A 82 21.89 -2.66 11.94
C GLU A 82 22.00 -1.73 13.17
N PRO A 83 21.03 -1.70 14.11
CA PRO A 83 21.03 -0.73 15.21
C PRO A 83 22.20 -0.92 16.18
N ASN A 84 22.94 0.14 16.48
CA ASN A 84 24.15 0.08 17.32
C ASN A 84 23.86 0.19 18.84
N GLY A 85 22.59 0.25 19.25
CA GLY A 85 22.20 0.41 20.66
C GLY A 85 20.81 -0.17 20.93
N GLU A 86 20.53 -0.43 22.21
CA GLU A 86 19.26 -1.01 22.64
C GLU A 86 18.07 -0.14 22.23
N VAL A 87 17.14 -0.71 21.46
CA VAL A 87 15.94 -0.01 21.05
C VAL A 87 15.01 0.09 22.26
N VAL A 88 14.97 1.26 22.90
CA VAL A 88 13.92 1.61 23.87
C VAL A 88 12.59 1.69 23.12
N VAL A 89 11.89 0.56 23.02
CA VAL A 89 10.57 0.51 22.40
C VAL A 89 9.56 1.14 23.36
N GLU A 90 9.37 2.45 23.23
CA GLU A 90 8.28 3.19 23.90
C GLU A 90 6.90 2.75 23.38
N THR A 91 6.49 1.55 23.75
CA THR A 91 5.08 1.16 23.73
C THR A 91 4.35 2.05 24.72
N LYS A 92 3.58 3.03 24.23
CA LYS A 92 2.84 3.99 25.06
C LYS A 92 1.92 3.25 26.04
N PRO A 93 2.18 3.29 27.36
CA PRO A 93 1.33 2.58 28.31
C PRO A 93 -0.01 3.32 28.49
N LYS A 94 -1.07 2.55 28.69
CA LYS A 94 -2.38 3.08 29.11
C LYS A 94 -2.27 3.61 30.54
N LYS A 95 -3.07 4.63 30.88
CA LYS A 95 -3.15 5.15 32.26
C LYS A 95 -3.63 4.07 33.24
N ASP A 96 -2.92 3.87 34.36
CA ASP A 96 -3.51 4.05 35.70
C ASP A 96 -2.48 4.02 36.87
N LYS A 97 -2.68 4.94 37.83
CA LYS A 97 -2.40 4.85 39.29
C LYS A 97 -0.97 4.57 39.85
N THR A 98 -0.27 5.68 40.14
CA THR A 98 0.27 6.11 41.47
C THR A 98 1.27 5.21 42.28
N PRO A 99 2.40 5.76 42.83
CA PRO A 99 3.51 5.01 43.42
C PRO A 99 3.54 4.97 44.97
N PRO A 100 4.54 4.29 45.57
CA PRO A 100 5.66 4.98 46.27
C PRO A 100 7.04 4.32 45.98
N SER A 101 8.22 4.77 46.43
CA SER A 101 8.83 6.07 46.85
C SER A 101 10.33 5.78 47.16
N LEU A 102 11.15 6.81 47.43
CA LEU A 102 12.58 6.75 47.83
C LEU A 102 13.57 6.38 46.67
N GLU A 103 14.84 6.80 46.63
CA GLU A 103 15.54 7.82 47.46
C GLU A 103 16.68 8.59 46.75
N VAL A 104 16.79 9.87 47.13
CA VAL A 104 17.92 10.84 47.17
C VAL A 104 19.34 10.41 46.74
N ASN A 105 19.92 11.15 45.77
CA ASN A 105 21.05 12.07 46.08
C ASN A 105 21.33 13.13 44.99
N GLU A 106 21.90 14.25 45.44
CA GLU A 106 22.26 15.48 44.71
C GLU A 106 23.82 15.60 44.61
N PRO A 107 24.47 16.62 43.97
CA PRO A 107 24.02 18.00 43.80
C PRO A 107 24.35 18.77 42.50
N VAL A 108 23.51 19.78 42.24
CA VAL A 108 23.81 21.19 41.89
C VAL A 108 25.01 21.52 40.97
N LEU A 109 24.72 22.19 39.84
CA LEU A 109 25.22 23.55 39.57
C LEU A 109 24.29 24.33 38.61
N GLU A 110 24.40 25.66 38.64
CA GLU A 110 23.29 26.59 38.31
C GLU A 110 23.68 27.66 37.25
N ARG A 111 22.67 28.37 36.72
CA ARG A 111 22.64 29.59 35.86
C ARG A 111 22.41 29.32 34.37
N SER A 112 21.65 30.15 33.63
CA SER A 112 20.62 31.14 34.01
C SER A 112 19.76 31.45 32.78
N ALA A 113 18.47 31.73 32.95
CA ALA A 113 17.65 32.39 31.93
C ALA A 113 18.04 33.89 31.81
N PRO A 114 17.58 34.60 30.75
CA PRO A 114 16.28 35.28 30.90
C PRO A 114 15.38 35.29 29.64
N ALA A 115 14.07 35.41 29.89
CA ALA A 115 13.03 35.91 28.96
C ALA A 115 12.65 37.37 29.42
N PRO A 116 11.51 38.07 29.09
CA PRO A 116 10.23 37.57 28.55
C PRO A 116 9.32 38.51 27.67
N LYS A 117 8.19 37.95 27.15
CA LYS A 117 6.83 38.57 27.02
C LYS A 117 6.60 39.79 26.06
N PRO A 118 5.35 40.31 25.88
CA PRO A 118 4.02 39.65 25.72
C PRO A 118 3.09 40.28 24.63
N ALA A 119 1.95 39.63 24.28
CA ALA A 119 0.61 40.26 24.07
C ALA A 119 -0.50 39.26 23.60
N GLU A 120 -1.76 39.52 23.97
CA GLU A 120 -3.05 38.85 23.59
C GLU A 120 -4.14 39.97 23.41
N PRO A 121 -5.49 39.75 23.36
CA PRO A 121 -6.36 38.59 23.05
C PRO A 121 -7.15 38.86 21.73
N LYS A 122 -8.45 38.67 21.43
CA LYS A 122 -9.75 38.10 21.99
C LYS A 122 -10.58 37.66 20.72
N GLN A 123 -11.82 37.13 20.64
CA GLN A 123 -13.06 36.92 21.44
C GLN A 123 -13.53 35.43 21.32
N GLU A 124 -14.59 34.84 21.94
CA GLU A 124 -15.99 35.23 22.27
C GLU A 124 -16.93 35.30 21.02
N GLU A 125 -18.17 34.78 20.99
CA GLU A 125 -18.98 34.04 22.00
C GLU A 125 -19.99 33.05 21.31
N ALA A 126 -20.88 32.42 22.09
CA ALA A 126 -21.94 31.47 21.67
C ALA A 126 -23.34 32.17 21.75
N PRO A 127 -24.56 31.53 21.87
CA PRO A 127 -24.96 30.12 21.91
C PRO A 127 -26.23 29.76 21.06
N LYS A 128 -26.94 28.68 21.47
CA LYS A 128 -28.02 27.95 20.75
C LYS A 128 -29.44 28.52 20.92
N SER A 129 -30.32 28.26 19.94
CA SER A 129 -31.79 28.09 20.11
C SER A 129 -32.38 27.35 18.88
N LYS A 130 -33.57 26.71 18.87
CA LYS A 130 -34.40 26.03 19.89
C LYS A 130 -35.48 25.17 19.18
N ALA A 131 -36.00 24.15 19.88
CA ALA A 131 -37.30 23.47 19.65
C ALA A 131 -37.56 22.59 18.39
N ALA A 132 -38.31 21.51 18.62
CA ALA A 132 -39.15 20.74 17.66
C ALA A 132 -40.64 20.98 18.06
N PRO A 133 -41.74 20.32 17.56
CA PRO A 133 -41.87 18.87 17.24
C PRO A 133 -42.84 18.46 16.07
N ILE A 134 -42.94 17.13 15.80
CA ILE A 134 -44.13 16.23 15.61
C ILE A 134 -45.40 16.80 14.90
N VAL A 135 -46.14 16.13 13.97
CA VAL A 135 -47.00 14.90 14.10
C VAL A 135 -47.35 14.23 12.73
N GLU A 136 -47.81 12.95 12.75
CA GLU A 136 -48.86 12.26 11.93
C GLU A 136 -48.90 12.35 10.37
N GLU A 137 -49.44 11.38 9.59
CA GLU A 137 -49.90 9.98 9.81
C GLU A 137 -49.80 9.18 8.47
N ALA A 138 -50.11 7.88 8.50
CA ALA A 138 -50.33 6.98 7.34
C ALA A 138 -51.87 6.86 7.06
N PRO A 139 -52.45 5.94 6.23
CA PRO A 139 -51.86 4.81 5.48
C PRO A 139 -52.43 4.54 4.05
N ALA A 140 -52.03 3.39 3.47
CA ALA A 140 -52.75 2.57 2.48
C ALA A 140 -52.93 3.08 1.02
N GLU A 141 -53.06 2.23 -0.01
CA GLU A 141 -52.66 0.83 -0.26
C GLU A 141 -52.95 0.48 -1.75
N LYS A 142 -52.05 -0.27 -2.43
CA LYS A 142 -52.37 -1.16 -3.57
C LYS A 142 -51.16 -1.95 -4.07
N GLU A 143 -51.44 -3.11 -4.66
CA GLU A 143 -50.46 -4.14 -5.05
C GLU A 143 -49.87 -3.95 -6.47
N ALA A 144 -48.68 -4.53 -6.66
CA ALA A 144 -48.20 -5.37 -7.78
C ALA A 144 -48.67 -5.10 -9.24
N PRO A 145 -47.79 -5.23 -10.26
CA PRO A 145 -46.80 -6.31 -10.37
C PRO A 145 -45.36 -5.90 -10.70
N GLN A 146 -44.51 -6.93 -10.85
CA GLN A 146 -43.05 -6.87 -10.87
C GLN A 146 -42.46 -6.29 -12.18
N ALA A 147 -41.35 -5.58 -12.04
CA ALA A 147 -40.39 -5.30 -13.11
C ALA A 147 -38.98 -5.60 -12.59
N GLU A 148 -38.08 -6.02 -13.49
CA GLU A 148 -36.74 -6.50 -13.14
C GLU A 148 -35.80 -5.35 -12.68
N GLU A 149 -35.74 -5.08 -11.37
CA GLU A 149 -34.68 -4.23 -10.82
C GLU A 149 -33.33 -4.96 -10.80
N LYS A 150 -32.42 -4.51 -11.66
CA LYS A 150 -30.98 -4.81 -11.53
C LYS A 150 -30.51 -4.36 -10.14
N PRO A 151 -29.90 -5.24 -9.31
CA PRO A 151 -29.48 -4.87 -7.96
C PRO A 151 -28.38 -3.79 -8.00
N LYS A 152 -28.72 -2.59 -7.54
CA LYS A 152 -27.80 -1.45 -7.49
C LYS A 152 -26.85 -1.60 -6.30
N THR A 153 -25.59 -1.91 -6.58
CA THR A 153 -24.43 -1.59 -5.72
C THR A 153 -24.64 -1.82 -4.22
N SER A 154 -24.52 -3.08 -3.77
CA SER A 154 -24.30 -3.36 -2.36
C SER A 154 -23.01 -2.67 -1.87
N LYS A 155 -22.97 -2.29 -0.59
CA LYS A 155 -21.70 -1.89 0.05
C LYS A 155 -20.90 -3.17 0.29
N SER A 156 -19.76 -3.33 -0.37
CA SER A 156 -18.93 -4.52 -0.21
C SER A 156 -18.49 -4.68 1.25
N GLU A 157 -18.91 -5.79 1.87
CA GLU A 157 -18.53 -6.11 3.24
C GLU A 157 -17.04 -6.48 3.33
N LYS A 158 -16.47 -6.43 4.54
CA LYS A 158 -15.03 -6.67 4.75
C LYS A 158 -14.78 -7.95 5.53
N ILE A 159 -14.39 -8.97 4.79
CA ILE A 159 -14.05 -10.30 5.31
C ILE A 159 -12.61 -10.26 5.84
N THR A 160 -12.36 -11.01 6.93
CA THR A 160 -11.01 -11.18 7.50
C THR A 160 -10.63 -12.66 7.37
N LEU A 161 -9.53 -12.94 6.66
CA LEU A 161 -9.00 -14.28 6.42
C LEU A 161 -8.28 -14.84 7.66
N PRO A 162 -8.06 -16.18 7.75
CA PRO A 162 -7.26 -16.79 8.82
C PRO A 162 -5.82 -16.24 8.87
N SER A 163 -5.22 -15.91 7.72
CA SER A 163 -3.96 -15.14 7.61
C SER A 163 -4.01 -13.69 8.15
N GLY A 164 -5.13 -13.24 8.70
CA GLY A 164 -5.35 -11.88 9.22
C GLY A 164 -5.55 -10.80 8.15
N LYS A 165 -5.41 -11.16 6.87
CA LYS A 165 -5.62 -10.28 5.72
C LYS A 165 -7.10 -9.85 5.65
N LYS A 166 -7.34 -8.56 5.48
CA LYS A 166 -8.70 -8.02 5.27
C LYS A 166 -8.93 -7.80 3.77
N VAL A 167 -9.98 -8.39 3.24
CA VAL A 167 -10.41 -8.26 1.84
C VAL A 167 -11.83 -7.70 1.78
N ASN A 168 -12.22 -7.18 0.63
CA ASN A 168 -13.63 -6.92 0.36
C ASN A 168 -14.28 -8.23 -0.10
N GLN A 169 -15.56 -8.41 0.18
CA GLN A 169 -16.39 -9.43 -0.46
C GLN A 169 -16.33 -9.27 -1.98
N ASP A 170 -16.29 -10.40 -2.70
CA ASP A 170 -16.22 -10.47 -4.18
C ASP A 170 -14.99 -9.82 -4.81
N ASP A 171 -13.93 -9.57 -4.04
CA ASP A 171 -12.66 -9.08 -4.58
C ASP A 171 -11.95 -10.20 -5.39
N LEU A 172 -12.08 -10.16 -6.72
CA LEU A 172 -11.51 -11.18 -7.62
C LEU A 172 -9.97 -11.25 -7.55
N LYS A 173 -9.28 -10.22 -7.04
CA LYS A 173 -7.82 -10.22 -6.81
C LYS A 173 -7.40 -11.13 -5.65
N LEU A 174 -8.34 -11.79 -4.99
CA LEU A 174 -8.06 -12.88 -4.05
C LEU A 174 -7.58 -14.16 -4.78
N VAL A 175 -7.99 -14.37 -6.04
CA VAL A 175 -7.59 -15.52 -6.86
C VAL A 175 -6.17 -15.32 -7.42
N GLU A 176 -5.28 -16.28 -7.20
CA GLU A 176 -3.91 -16.20 -7.70
C GLU A 176 -3.89 -16.25 -9.23
N GLY A 177 -3.20 -15.29 -9.83
CA GLY A 177 -3.18 -15.06 -11.28
C GLY A 177 -4.09 -13.91 -11.74
N ILE A 178 -5.12 -13.54 -10.97
CA ILE A 178 -6.01 -12.41 -11.29
C ILE A 178 -5.44 -11.11 -10.71
N GLY A 179 -4.80 -10.31 -11.57
CA GLY A 179 -4.38 -8.95 -11.25
C GLY A 179 -5.49 -7.90 -11.50
N PRO A 180 -5.33 -6.64 -11.05
CA PRO A 180 -6.34 -5.58 -11.22
C PRO A 180 -6.78 -5.30 -12.68
N LYS A 181 -5.95 -5.67 -13.66
CA LYS A 181 -6.31 -5.57 -15.09
C LYS A 181 -7.15 -6.74 -15.60
N ILE A 182 -7.06 -7.90 -14.97
CA ILE A 182 -7.86 -9.08 -15.30
C ILE A 182 -9.20 -8.99 -14.58
N GLU A 183 -9.19 -8.57 -13.31
CA GLU A 183 -10.40 -8.14 -12.59
C GLU A 183 -11.23 -7.15 -13.42
N GLY A 184 -10.61 -6.10 -13.97
CA GLY A 184 -11.30 -5.15 -14.85
C GLY A 184 -11.97 -5.81 -16.06
N LEU A 185 -11.24 -6.66 -16.79
CA LEU A 185 -11.77 -7.37 -17.97
C LEU A 185 -12.89 -8.36 -17.63
N LEU A 186 -12.83 -9.02 -16.47
CA LEU A 186 -13.88 -9.90 -15.99
C LEU A 186 -15.13 -9.11 -15.62
N ASN A 187 -14.97 -8.00 -14.89
CA ASN A 187 -16.06 -7.07 -14.56
C ASN A 187 -16.73 -6.51 -15.83
N ASP A 188 -15.93 -6.06 -16.82
CA ASP A 188 -16.42 -5.58 -18.11
C ASP A 188 -17.20 -6.67 -18.88
N ALA A 189 -16.84 -7.94 -18.70
CA ALA A 189 -17.51 -9.11 -19.27
C ALA A 189 -18.66 -9.70 -18.41
N GLY A 190 -19.07 -8.99 -17.34
CA GLY A 190 -20.15 -9.41 -16.44
C GLY A 190 -19.81 -10.62 -15.57
N ILE A 191 -18.55 -10.75 -15.17
CA ILE A 191 -18.06 -11.71 -14.15
C ILE A 191 -17.44 -10.87 -13.03
N SER A 192 -18.23 -10.63 -11.97
CA SER A 192 -17.92 -9.64 -10.92
C SER A 192 -17.88 -10.21 -9.51
N THR A 193 -18.51 -11.36 -9.30
CA THR A 193 -18.53 -12.10 -8.03
C THR A 193 -17.68 -13.36 -8.08
N TRP A 194 -17.29 -13.87 -6.90
CA TRP A 194 -16.58 -15.15 -6.81
C TRP A 194 -17.44 -16.30 -7.33
N GLN A 195 -18.76 -16.23 -7.17
CA GLN A 195 -19.67 -17.26 -7.69
C GLN A 195 -19.83 -17.19 -9.21
N GLU A 196 -19.98 -16.00 -9.81
CA GLU A 196 -19.98 -15.84 -11.28
C GLU A 196 -18.67 -16.35 -11.91
N LEU A 197 -17.53 -16.20 -11.23
CA LEU A 197 -16.23 -16.72 -11.70
C LEU A 197 -16.08 -18.23 -11.47
N ALA A 198 -16.74 -18.80 -10.47
CA ALA A 198 -16.76 -20.25 -10.20
C ALA A 198 -17.67 -21.03 -11.16
N ASP A 199 -18.80 -20.42 -11.56
CA ASP A 199 -19.78 -21.02 -12.48
C ASP A 199 -19.49 -20.68 -13.97
N ALA A 200 -18.59 -19.72 -14.26
CA ALA A 200 -18.17 -19.41 -15.62
C ALA A 200 -17.31 -20.55 -16.22
N PRO A 201 -17.62 -21.05 -17.43
CA PRO A 201 -16.80 -22.06 -18.09
C PRO A 201 -15.44 -21.48 -18.49
N THR A 202 -14.38 -22.27 -18.31
CA THR A 202 -12.98 -21.88 -18.57
C THR A 202 -12.78 -21.30 -19.97
N ASP A 203 -13.50 -21.81 -20.97
CA ASP A 203 -13.45 -21.33 -22.35
C ASP A 203 -13.95 -19.88 -22.50
N LYS A 204 -15.00 -19.48 -21.77
CA LYS A 204 -15.49 -18.09 -21.74
C LYS A 204 -14.43 -17.17 -21.14
N VAL A 205 -13.82 -17.59 -20.03
CA VAL A 205 -12.76 -16.84 -19.35
C VAL A 205 -11.54 -16.70 -20.26
N GLN A 206 -11.12 -17.77 -20.93
CA GLN A 206 -10.01 -17.75 -21.89
C GLN A 206 -10.30 -16.82 -23.08
N ALA A 207 -11.52 -16.85 -23.64
CA ALA A 207 -11.91 -15.98 -24.75
C ALA A 207 -11.79 -14.48 -24.38
N ILE A 208 -12.20 -14.10 -23.16
CA ILE A 208 -12.06 -12.71 -22.64
C ILE A 208 -10.57 -12.30 -22.55
N LEU A 209 -9.69 -13.20 -22.11
CA LEU A 209 -8.24 -12.93 -22.04
C LEU A 209 -7.61 -12.79 -23.44
N ASP A 210 -8.05 -13.60 -24.40
CA ASP A 210 -7.56 -13.58 -25.78
C ASP A 210 -8.04 -12.35 -26.56
N GLU A 211 -9.29 -11.93 -26.37
CA GLU A 211 -9.85 -10.68 -26.94
C GLU A 211 -9.13 -9.44 -26.37
N ALA A 212 -8.85 -9.43 -25.07
CA ALA A 212 -8.05 -8.39 -24.42
C ALA A 212 -6.58 -8.36 -24.90
N GLY A 213 -6.13 -9.40 -25.59
CA GLY A 213 -4.97 -9.42 -26.47
C GLY A 213 -3.72 -10.11 -25.92
N PRO A 214 -2.65 -10.22 -26.74
CA PRO A 214 -1.56 -11.18 -26.52
C PRO A 214 -0.79 -11.08 -25.19
N ARG A 215 -0.92 -9.97 -24.44
CA ARG A 215 -0.28 -9.81 -23.13
C ARG A 215 -0.86 -10.72 -22.04
N TYR A 216 -2.11 -11.17 -22.18
CA TYR A 216 -2.80 -11.96 -21.15
C TYR A 216 -2.58 -13.47 -21.30
N ARG A 217 -2.11 -13.93 -22.47
CA ARG A 217 -1.85 -15.35 -22.81
C ARG A 217 -0.83 -16.08 -21.94
N MET A 218 -0.11 -15.38 -21.04
CA MET A 218 0.74 -16.04 -20.04
C MET A 218 -0.05 -16.54 -18.82
N HIS A 219 -1.21 -15.94 -18.56
CA HIS A 219 -2.14 -16.34 -17.51
C HIS A 219 -2.94 -17.56 -17.95
N ASP A 220 -3.47 -18.29 -16.97
CA ASP A 220 -4.16 -19.56 -17.18
C ASP A 220 -5.41 -19.59 -16.31
N PRO A 221 -6.61 -19.66 -16.90
CA PRO A 221 -7.84 -19.63 -16.12
C PRO A 221 -8.20 -20.98 -15.50
N ALA A 222 -7.48 -22.08 -15.79
CA ALA A 222 -7.83 -23.42 -15.35
C ALA A 222 -8.01 -23.56 -13.82
N THR A 223 -7.21 -22.84 -13.02
CA THR A 223 -7.31 -22.87 -11.55
C THR A 223 -8.30 -21.85 -10.98
N TRP A 224 -8.74 -20.86 -11.77
CA TRP A 224 -9.48 -19.70 -11.26
C TRP A 224 -10.88 -20.06 -10.79
N ALA A 225 -11.61 -20.90 -11.53
CA ALA A 225 -12.94 -21.37 -11.10
C ALA A 225 -12.87 -22.17 -9.79
N LYS A 226 -11.83 -23.03 -9.64
CA LYS A 226 -11.55 -23.82 -8.43
C LYS A 226 -11.25 -22.92 -7.23
N GLN A 227 -10.39 -21.91 -7.40
CA GLN A 227 -10.09 -20.91 -6.37
C GLN A 227 -11.31 -20.04 -6.00
N ALA A 228 -12.04 -19.55 -6.99
CA ALA A 228 -13.21 -18.70 -6.80
C ALA A 228 -14.33 -19.46 -6.07
N ARG A 229 -14.50 -20.76 -6.35
CA ARG A 229 -15.44 -21.62 -5.62
C ARG A 229 -15.09 -21.78 -4.14
N LEU A 230 -13.81 -21.94 -3.80
CA LEU A 230 -13.37 -21.99 -2.40
C LEU A 230 -13.58 -20.65 -1.68
N ALA A 231 -13.42 -19.52 -2.39
CA ALA A 231 -13.74 -18.20 -1.84
C ALA A 231 -15.25 -17.99 -1.63
N ALA A 232 -16.10 -18.44 -2.57
CA ALA A 232 -17.55 -18.38 -2.46
C ALA A 232 -18.09 -19.31 -1.35
N ASP A 233 -17.53 -20.51 -1.21
CA ASP A 233 -17.81 -21.46 -0.11
C ASP A 233 -17.25 -20.98 1.26
N ALA A 234 -16.54 -19.84 1.31
CA ALA A 234 -15.82 -19.32 2.47
C ALA A 234 -14.78 -20.27 3.10
N LYS A 235 -14.23 -21.20 2.31
CA LYS A 235 -13.23 -22.21 2.71
C LYS A 235 -11.81 -21.64 2.65
N TRP A 236 -11.54 -20.64 3.48
CA TRP A 236 -10.29 -19.87 3.42
C TRP A 236 -9.03 -20.72 3.66
N GLU A 237 -9.08 -21.73 4.51
CA GLU A 237 -7.94 -22.63 4.78
C GLU A 237 -7.64 -23.56 3.58
N GLU A 238 -8.68 -24.08 2.91
CA GLU A 238 -8.53 -24.84 1.66
C GLU A 238 -8.00 -23.94 0.53
N LEU A 239 -8.41 -22.66 0.49
CA LEU A 239 -7.93 -21.70 -0.49
C LEU A 239 -6.45 -21.31 -0.26
N GLU A 240 -6.05 -21.00 0.97
CA GLU A 240 -4.66 -20.67 1.31
C GLU A 240 -3.74 -21.88 1.07
N THR A 241 -4.13 -23.08 1.50
CA THR A 241 -3.33 -24.31 1.24
C THR A 241 -3.28 -24.69 -0.24
N LEU A 242 -4.32 -24.41 -1.03
CA LEU A 242 -4.25 -24.57 -2.48
C LEU A 242 -3.31 -23.54 -3.10
N GLN A 243 -3.38 -22.27 -2.71
CA GLN A 243 -2.50 -21.20 -3.23
C GLN A 243 -1.02 -21.42 -2.89
N ASP A 244 -0.69 -21.98 -1.72
CA ASP A 244 0.70 -22.35 -1.36
C ASP A 244 1.30 -23.45 -2.27
N ASN A 245 0.45 -24.27 -2.91
CA ASN A 245 0.87 -25.29 -3.88
C ASN A 245 0.84 -24.81 -5.34
N LEU A 246 0.24 -23.65 -5.63
CA LEU A 246 0.25 -23.04 -6.95
C LEU A 246 1.53 -22.22 -7.20
N LYS A 247 1.81 -21.93 -8.48
CA LYS A 247 2.99 -21.16 -8.90
C LYS A 247 2.63 -20.13 -9.97
N GLY A 248 2.05 -19.00 -9.55
CA GLY A 248 1.60 -17.96 -10.46
C GLY A 248 0.22 -18.24 -11.05
N GLY A 249 -0.65 -18.93 -10.30
CA GLY A 249 -1.99 -19.35 -10.71
C GLY A 249 -2.03 -20.67 -11.49
N LYS A 250 -0.91 -21.38 -11.60
CA LYS A 250 -0.80 -22.69 -12.28
C LYS A 250 -0.49 -23.80 -11.29
N GLU A 251 -1.13 -24.95 -11.46
CA GLU A 251 -0.78 -26.18 -10.74
C GLU A 251 0.63 -26.65 -11.14
N VAL A 252 1.33 -27.31 -10.22
CA VAL A 252 2.73 -27.71 -10.39
C VAL A 252 2.83 -29.23 -10.39
N ASP A 253 3.01 -29.80 -11.58
CA ASP A 253 3.46 -31.18 -11.80
C ASP A 253 4.96 -31.35 -11.47
#